data_AF-A0A379SRX4-F1
#
_entry.id   AF-A0A379SRX4-F1
#
_cell.length_a   1.000
_cell.length_b   1.000
_cell.length_c   1.000
_cell.angle_alpha   90.00
_cell.angle_beta   90.00
_cell.angle_gamma   90.00
#
_symmetry.space_group_name_H-M   'P 1'
#
loop_
_entity.id
_entity.type
_entity.pdbx_description
1 polymer ?
#
loop_
_entity_poly.entity_id
_entity_poly.type
_entity_poly.pdbx_seq_one_letter_code
_entity_poly.pdbx_strand_id
1 'polypeptide(L)'
;MRLRSEVVSVAREASDFVLALNGETVATQKLVIASGGLSMPGLGASPFGYKIAEQFGLKVLPTRAGWCPLRCISRCWNSSRRCLACLFPA
;
A
#
# COMPACT_ATOMS: atom_id res chain seq x y z
N MET A 1 -15.24 17.08 -8.12
CA MET A 1 -14.10 16.16 -7.88
C MET A 1 -12.86 17.00 -7.57
N ARG A 2 -12.12 16.66 -6.51
CA ARG A 2 -10.87 17.34 -6.14
C ARG A 2 -9.70 16.47 -6.61
N LEU A 3 -8.83 17.03 -7.45
CA LEU A 3 -7.61 16.39 -7.95
C LEU A 3 -6.40 17.08 -7.35
N ARG A 4 -5.25 16.40 -7.31
CA ARG A 4 -4.00 16.90 -6.71
C ARG A 4 -4.15 17.29 -5.22
N SER A 5 -5.10 16.67 -4.53
CA SER A 5 -5.31 16.84 -3.09
C SER A 5 -4.82 15.59 -2.39
N GLU A 6 -3.60 15.64 -1.86
CA GLU A 6 -3.05 14.57 -1.05
C GLU A 6 -3.63 14.63 0.37
N VAL A 7 -3.94 13.46 0.92
CA VAL A 7 -4.39 13.31 2.31
C VAL A 7 -3.14 13.09 3.17
N VAL A 8 -2.88 14.02 4.09
CA VAL A 8 -1.72 13.99 4.97
C VAL A 8 -1.99 13.13 6.20
N SER A 9 -3.15 13.31 6.83
CA SER A 9 -3.52 12.57 8.03
C SER A 9 -5.03 12.41 8.18
N VAL A 10 -5.42 11.35 8.88
CA VAL A 10 -6.81 11.06 9.26
C VAL A 10 -6.87 10.95 10.78
N ALA A 11 -7.77 11.72 11.40
CA ALA A 11 -8.09 11.61 12.81
C ALA A 11 -9.55 11.22 12.97
N ARG A 12 -9.86 10.51 14.07
CA ARG A 12 -11.24 10.23 14.47
C ARG A 12 -11.56 11.01 15.72
N GLU A 13 -12.57 11.86 15.64
CA GLU A 13 -13.02 12.74 16.72
C GLU A 13 -14.48 12.42 17.04
N ALA A 14 -14.71 11.82 18.22
CA ALA A 14 -16.01 11.30 18.68
C ALA A 14 -16.72 10.38 17.65
N SER A 15 -17.55 10.95 16.78
CA SER A 15 -18.33 10.28 15.73
C SER A 15 -17.83 10.53 14.31
N ASP A 16 -16.97 11.55 14.12
CA ASP A 16 -16.62 12.08 12.82
C ASP A 16 -15.14 11.83 12.49
N PHE A 17 -14.84 11.77 11.21
CA PHE A 17 -13.49 11.66 10.66
C PHE A 17 -13.04 13.02 10.16
N VAL A 18 -11.88 13.48 10.65
CA VAL A 18 -11.25 14.72 10.22
C VAL A 18 -10.05 14.37 9.35
N LEU A 19 -10.07 14.87 8.13
CA LEU A 19 -9.05 14.68 7.10
C LEU A 19 -8.24 15.97 6.98
N ALA A 20 -6.92 15.88 7.13
CA ALA A 20 -6.02 16.95 6.76
C ALA A 20 -5.56 16.74 5.31
N LEU A 21 -5.93 17.67 4.44
CA LEU A 21 -5.46 17.76 3.06
C LEU A 21 -4.37 18.83 2.97
N ASN A 22 -3.62 18.86 1.87
CA ASN A 22 -2.66 19.93 1.58
C ASN A 22 -3.35 21.31 1.50
N GLY A 23 -3.44 22.01 2.63
CA GLY A 23 -3.98 23.36 2.78
C GLY A 23 -5.44 23.45 3.27
N GLU A 24 -6.14 22.33 3.49
CA GLU A 24 -7.54 22.34 3.93
C GLU A 24 -7.85 21.17 4.88
N THR A 25 -8.83 21.37 5.76
CA THR A 25 -9.35 20.31 6.64
C THR A 25 -10.79 19.99 6.26
N VAL A 26 -11.12 18.70 6.16
CA VAL A 26 -12.47 18.23 5.81
C VAL A 26 -12.97 17.28 6.88
N ALA A 27 -14.17 17.52 7.40
CA ALA A 27 -14.86 16.63 8.33
C ALA A 27 -15.93 15.80 7.60
N THR A 28 -16.04 14.52 7.94
CA THR A 28 -17.05 13.61 7.39
C THR A 28 -17.43 12.52 8.40
N GLN A 29 -18.69 12.09 8.41
CA GLN A 29 -19.14 10.98 9.26
C GLN A 29 -18.72 9.60 8.74
N LYS A 30 -18.51 9.47 7.42
CA LYS A 30 -18.16 8.20 6.77
C LYS A 30 -16.92 8.38 5.91
N LEU A 31 -15.95 7.49 6.09
CA LEU A 31 -14.68 7.49 5.36
C LEU A 31 -14.49 6.16 4.63
N VAL A 32 -14.17 6.22 3.34
CA VAL A 32 -13.82 5.06 2.52
C VAL A 32 -12.38 5.21 2.06
N ILE A 33 -11.55 4.20 2.33
CA ILE A 33 -10.13 4.19 1.95
C ILE A 33 -9.97 3.37 0.66
N ALA A 34 -9.68 4.06 -0.43
CA ALA A 34 -9.49 3.47 -1.76
C ALA A 34 -8.13 3.87 -2.36
N SER A 35 -7.07 3.96 -1.54
CA SER A 35 -5.73 4.41 -1.94
C SER A 35 -4.94 3.41 -2.81
N GLY A 36 -5.52 2.25 -3.12
CA GLY A 36 -4.83 1.19 -3.85
C GLY A 36 -3.76 0.47 -3.01
N GLY A 37 -2.83 -0.19 -3.70
CA GLY A 37 -1.73 -0.95 -3.08
C GLY A 37 -0.36 -0.30 -3.32
N LEU A 38 0.70 -1.12 -3.25
CA LEU A 38 2.10 -0.68 -3.40
C LEU A 38 2.67 -0.80 -4.81
N SER A 39 1.89 -1.35 -5.75
CA SER A 39 2.35 -1.59 -7.12
C SER A 39 2.48 -0.28 -7.89
N MET A 40 3.61 -0.03 -8.54
CA MET A 40 3.88 1.17 -9.35
C MET A 40 3.82 2.50 -8.56
N PRO A 41 4.78 2.78 -7.65
CA PRO A 41 4.80 4.01 -6.84
C PRO A 41 4.87 5.29 -7.70
N GLY A 42 5.52 5.25 -8.87
CA GLY A 42 5.61 6.41 -9.77
C GLY A 42 4.27 6.88 -10.35
N LEU A 43 3.22 6.04 -10.30
CA LEU A 43 1.88 6.39 -10.77
C LEU A 43 0.95 6.87 -9.63
N GLY A 44 1.47 7.00 -8.40
CA GLY A 44 0.69 7.46 -7.24
C GLY A 44 0.24 6.34 -6.29
N ALA A 45 0.76 5.12 -6.45
CA ALA A 45 0.56 4.05 -5.48
C ALA A 45 1.28 4.35 -4.17
N SER A 46 0.59 4.24 -3.04
CA SER A 46 1.11 4.64 -1.73
C SER A 46 0.72 3.65 -0.63
N PRO A 47 1.56 3.50 0.41
CA PRO A 47 1.24 2.68 1.58
C PRO A 47 0.20 3.32 2.53
N PHE A 48 -0.46 4.41 2.12
CA PHE A 48 -1.28 5.24 3.01
C PHE A 48 -2.42 4.46 3.68
N GLY A 49 -3.14 3.63 2.92
CA GLY A 49 -4.23 2.83 3.46
C GLY A 49 -3.79 1.81 4.53
N TYR A 50 -2.59 1.24 4.40
CA TYR A 50 -2.06 0.30 5.39
C TYR A 50 -1.73 1.01 6.71
N LYS A 51 -1.12 2.20 6.64
CA LYS A 51 -0.83 3.03 7.81
C LYS A 51 -2.09 3.41 8.57
N ILE A 52 -3.16 3.76 7.85
CA ILE A 52 -4.45 4.06 8.49
C ILE A 52 -5.06 2.81 9.13
N ALA A 53 -4.96 1.66 8.47
CA ALA A 53 -5.44 0.40 9.03
C ALA A 53 -4.73 0.09 10.36
N GLU A 54 -3.41 0.29 10.43
CA GLU A 54 -2.62 0.15 11.66
C GLU A 54 -3.06 1.16 12.74
N GLN A 55 -3.31 2.43 12.38
CA GLN A 55 -3.78 3.45 13.32
C GLN A 55 -5.13 3.10 13.97
N PHE A 56 -6.03 2.46 13.22
CA PHE A 56 -7.31 2.00 13.73
C PHE A 56 -7.26 0.58 14.35
N GLY A 57 -6.07 -0.01 14.49
CA GLY A 57 -5.89 -1.33 15.11
C GLY A 57 -6.35 -2.50 14.24
N LEU A 58 -6.49 -2.31 12.93
CA LEU A 58 -6.83 -3.36 11.98
C LEU A 58 -5.60 -4.20 11.65
N LYS A 59 -5.78 -5.52 11.56
CA LYS A 59 -4.68 -6.45 11.23
C LYS A 59 -4.26 -6.31 9.78
N VAL A 60 -3.04 -5.83 9.54
CA VAL A 60 -2.41 -5.79 8.22
C VAL A 60 -1.57 -7.05 7.99
N LEU A 61 -1.79 -7.72 6.85
CA LEU A 61 -1.00 -8.87 6.43
C LEU A 61 0.25 -8.41 5.65
N PRO A 62 1.37 -9.16 5.71
CA PRO A 62 2.59 -8.79 5.00
C PRO A 62 2.34 -8.74 3.49
N THR A 63 2.56 -7.57 2.90
CA THR A 63 2.38 -7.33 1.46
C THR A 63 3.58 -7.82 0.67
N ARG A 64 3.33 -8.58 -0.40
CA ARG A 64 4.36 -9.05 -1.35
C ARG A 64 3.90 -8.86 -2.78
N ALA A 65 4.84 -8.76 -3.71
CA ALA A 65 4.52 -8.68 -5.13
C ALA A 65 3.90 -10.01 -5.58
N GLY A 66 2.67 -9.97 -6.10
CA GLY A 66 1.92 -11.16 -6.52
C GLY A 66 2.22 -11.57 -7.97
N TRP A 67 2.07 -10.64 -8.91
CA TRP A 67 2.26 -10.87 -10.35
C TRP A 67 3.51 -10.15 -10.85
N CYS A 68 4.68 -10.62 -10.43
CA CYS A 68 5.98 -10.07 -10.80
C CYS A 68 6.77 -11.08 -11.65
N PRO A 69 7.55 -10.64 -12.67
CA PRO A 69 8.44 -11.53 -13.40
C PRO A 69 9.40 -12.29 -12.49
N LEU A 70 9.65 -13.55 -12.81
CA LEU A 70 10.62 -14.36 -12.08
C LEU A 70 12.04 -13.91 -12.45
N ARG A 71 12.88 -13.64 -11.45
CA ARG A 71 14.29 -13.33 -11.67
C ARG A 71 15.08 -14.62 -11.88
N CYS A 72 15.58 -14.84 -13.09
CA CYS A 72 16.54 -15.92 -13.37
C CYS A 72 17.93 -15.55 -12.86
N ILE A 73 18.52 -16.38 -12.01
CA ILE A 73 19.93 -16.27 -11.60
C ILE A 73 20.77 -17.25 -12.43
N SER A 74 21.93 -16.80 -12.92
CA SER A 74 22.85 -17.54 -13.80
C SER A 74 23.46 -18.83 -13.22
N ARG A 75 23.11 -19.18 -11.97
CA ARG A 75 23.60 -20.39 -11.27
C ARG A 75 22.76 -21.67 -11.50
N CYS A 76 21.70 -21.63 -12.31
CA CYS A 76 20.88 -22.81 -12.65
C CYS A 76 21.17 -23.34 -14.08
N TRP A 77 22.44 -23.35 -14.49
CA TRP A 77 22.86 -24.04 -15.72
C TRP A 77 23.56 -25.36 -15.37
N ASN A 78 22.81 -26.32 -14.82
CA ASN A 78 23.07 -27.72 -15.10
C ASN A 78 21.75 -28.51 -15.09
N SER A 79 21.60 -29.36 -16.09
CA SER A 79 20.38 -30.10 -16.39
C SER A 79 19.92 -30.90 -15.17
N SER A 80 18.62 -30.85 -14.87
CA SER A 80 17.94 -31.67 -13.86
C SER A 80 18.16 -31.28 -12.38
N ARG A 81 17.53 -30.19 -11.91
CA ARG A 81 16.80 -30.11 -10.62
C ARG A 81 16.09 -28.75 -10.49
N ARG A 82 14.85 -28.78 -9.99
CA ARG A 82 13.92 -27.65 -9.85
C ARG A 82 14.61 -26.43 -9.25
N CYS A 83 14.78 -25.40 -10.06
CA CYS A 83 15.12 -24.06 -9.62
C CYS A 83 13.84 -23.40 -9.06
N LEU A 84 13.36 -23.86 -7.89
CA LEU A 84 12.24 -23.27 -7.15
C LEU A 84 12.80 -22.54 -5.93
N ALA A 85 13.57 -21.49 -6.18
CA ALA A 85 13.95 -20.55 -5.14
C ALA A 85 13.70 -19.14 -5.68
N CYS A 86 12.46 -18.69 -5.53
CA CYS A 86 12.11 -17.28 -5.56
C CYS A 86 12.80 -16.60 -4.37
N LEU A 87 14.10 -16.31 -4.48
CA LEU A 87 14.74 -15.36 -3.57
C LEU A 87 14.28 -13.96 -3.94
N PHE A 88 13.13 -13.55 -3.40
CA PHE A 88 12.84 -12.14 -3.18
C PHE A 88 13.29 -11.84 -1.75
N PRO A 89 14.39 -11.09 -1.55
CA PRO A 89 14.73 -10.61 -0.21
C PRO A 89 13.58 -9.73 0.29
N ALA A 90 13.14 -10.00 1.51
CA ALA A 90 12.27 -9.13 2.29
C ALA A 90 13.00 -7.82 2.64
#